data_AF-H3C8Q0-F1
#
_entry.id   AF-H3C8Q0-F1
#
_cell.length_a   1.000
_cell.length_b   1.000
_cell.length_c   1.000
_cell.angle_alpha   90.00
_cell.angle_beta   90.00
_cell.angle_gamma   90.00
#
_symmetry.space_group_name_H-M   'P 1'
#
loop_
_entity.id
_entity.type
_entity.pdbx_description
1 polymer ?
#
loop_
_entity_poly.entity_id
_entity_poly.type
_entity_poly.pdbx_seq_one_letter_code
_entity_poly.pdbx_strand_id
1 'polypeptide(L)'
;IELGTMLLLCQLRVTGASCKHIDHRNLFTQRMCCKRQSHFVYIGQDISGSPVSVDVGMCRSHCEPAPRSFAETGQQEYSKHSSMLEFLRSKKMGRRRAAAPESPELPDQPPLCGPNMACEPTGMRVERVLLFEGPREVEVIQECHCELRLSECIRVPALRTYNSETPYETVIDVGGCSQSKGGPEGFSCLPIRFDSALVENPNKSDLIPTVTACELKESCYRIPFIEYYYET
;
A
#
# COMPACT_ATOMS: atom_id res chain seq x y z
N ILE A 1 -34.86 -57.00 10.35
CA ILE A 1 -35.34 -58.07 9.44
C ILE A 1 -36.12 -57.36 8.35
N GLU A 2 -35.76 -57.24 7.09
CA GLU A 2 -34.59 -57.54 6.24
C GLU A 2 -34.84 -56.68 4.98
N LEU A 3 -33.83 -55.92 4.51
CA LEU A 3 -33.10 -56.11 3.24
C LEU A 3 -33.92 -56.09 1.93
N GLY A 4 -33.42 -55.34 0.94
CA GLY A 4 -33.69 -55.61 -0.48
C GLY A 4 -33.75 -54.34 -1.36
N THR A 5 -32.65 -53.64 -1.60
CA THR A 5 -31.94 -53.64 -2.91
C THR A 5 -32.84 -53.60 -4.15
N MET A 6 -32.97 -52.43 -4.80
CA MET A 6 -33.25 -52.36 -6.24
C MET A 6 -32.20 -51.49 -6.93
N LEU A 7 -31.21 -52.21 -7.45
CA LEU A 7 -30.19 -51.80 -8.39
C LEU A 7 -30.88 -51.52 -9.74
N LEU A 8 -30.84 -50.29 -10.26
CA LEU A 8 -31.08 -50.07 -11.69
C LEU A 8 -29.97 -49.21 -12.29
N LEU A 9 -29.25 -49.87 -13.20
CA LEU A 9 -28.11 -49.42 -13.97
C LEU A 9 -28.54 -48.32 -14.95
N CYS A 10 -27.91 -47.14 -14.87
CA CYS A 10 -27.84 -46.23 -15.99
C CYS A 10 -26.38 -46.15 -16.45
N GLN A 11 -26.02 -47.06 -17.37
CA GLN A 11 -24.78 -47.05 -18.11
C GLN A 11 -24.77 -45.86 -19.08
N LEU A 12 -24.07 -44.78 -18.73
CA LEU A 12 -23.53 -43.86 -19.72
C LEU A 12 -22.01 -43.91 -19.67
N ARG A 13 -21.45 -44.67 -20.61
CA ARG A 13 -20.06 -44.56 -21.03
C ARG A 13 -19.91 -43.29 -21.86
N VAL A 14 -19.26 -42.28 -21.29
CA VAL A 14 -18.59 -41.23 -22.06
C VAL A 14 -17.18 -41.07 -21.50
N THR A 15 -16.27 -41.71 -22.21
CA THR A 15 -14.89 -41.34 -22.49
C THR A 15 -14.29 -40.15 -21.73
N GLY A 16 -13.16 -40.40 -21.07
CA GLY A 16 -12.07 -39.43 -20.99
C GLY A 16 -12.15 -38.42 -19.84
N ALA A 17 -12.19 -38.91 -18.60
CA ALA A 17 -11.72 -38.12 -17.46
C ALA A 17 -10.20 -37.91 -17.57
N SER A 18 -9.79 -36.96 -18.40
CA SER A 18 -8.52 -36.28 -18.16
C SER A 18 -8.79 -35.35 -16.99
N CYS A 19 -8.37 -35.76 -15.79
CA CYS A 19 -8.18 -34.84 -14.67
C CYS A 19 -7.27 -33.73 -15.16
N LYS A 20 -7.86 -32.64 -15.68
CA LYS A 20 -7.17 -31.37 -15.82
C LYS A 20 -6.64 -31.07 -14.44
N HIS A 21 -5.33 -31.02 -14.33
CA HIS A 21 -4.59 -30.64 -13.14
C HIS A 21 -5.24 -29.38 -12.59
N ILE A 22 -6.11 -29.54 -11.57
CA ILE A 22 -6.55 -28.44 -10.74
C ILE A 22 -5.27 -28.03 -10.05
N ASP A 23 -4.64 -27.02 -10.61
CA ASP A 23 -3.49 -26.38 -10.04
C ASP A 23 -3.96 -25.92 -8.65
N HIS A 24 -3.59 -26.68 -7.61
CA HIS A 24 -3.71 -26.27 -6.22
C HIS A 24 -2.71 -25.13 -6.00
N ARG A 25 -2.89 -24.03 -6.73
CA ARG A 25 -2.36 -22.74 -6.32
C ARG A 25 -3.07 -22.43 -5.02
N ASN A 26 -2.32 -22.42 -3.93
CA ASN A 26 -2.75 -21.86 -2.66
C ASN A 26 -3.41 -20.52 -2.95
N LEU A 27 -4.73 -20.43 -2.77
CA LEU A 27 -5.47 -19.17 -2.91
C LEU A 27 -4.92 -18.11 -1.92
N PHE A 28 -4.29 -18.57 -0.83
CA PHE A 28 -3.53 -17.75 0.11
C PHE A 28 -2.16 -17.25 -0.41
N THR A 29 -1.65 -17.79 -1.52
CA THR A 29 -0.42 -17.33 -2.21
C THR A 29 -0.71 -16.59 -3.52
N GLN A 30 -1.97 -16.22 -3.80
CA GLN A 30 -2.21 -15.09 -4.70
C GLN A 30 -1.50 -13.89 -4.08
N ARG A 31 -0.37 -13.51 -4.71
CA ARG A 31 0.55 -12.50 -4.18
C ARG A 31 -0.22 -11.20 -4.05
N MET A 32 -0.60 -10.87 -2.82
CA MET A 32 -1.18 -9.57 -2.52
C MET A 32 -0.12 -8.53 -2.88
N CYS A 33 -0.40 -7.70 -3.88
CA CYS A 33 0.57 -6.75 -4.39
C CYS A 33 0.71 -5.49 -3.52
N CYS A 34 0.09 -5.45 -2.34
CA CYS A 34 0.23 -4.33 -1.42
C CYS A 34 1.41 -4.55 -0.48
N LYS A 35 2.40 -3.65 -0.54
CA LYS A 35 3.57 -3.69 0.33
C LYS A 35 3.99 -2.29 0.75
N ARG A 36 4.48 -2.18 1.98
CA ARG A 36 5.22 -1.02 2.45
C ARG A 36 6.55 -0.94 1.72
N GLN A 37 6.84 0.22 1.15
CA GLN A 37 8.14 0.58 0.60
C GLN A 37 8.77 1.68 1.46
N SER A 38 10.10 1.67 1.57
CA SER A 38 10.82 2.73 2.29
C SER A 38 10.66 4.07 1.57
N HIS A 39 10.36 5.12 2.31
CA HIS A 39 10.25 6.48 1.83
C HIS A 39 10.80 7.42 2.90
N PHE A 40 11.98 7.98 2.66
CA PHE A 40 12.65 8.87 3.60
C PHE A 40 12.22 10.32 3.37
N VAL A 41 11.82 10.99 4.45
CA VAL A 41 11.47 12.41 4.44
C VAL A 41 12.41 13.16 5.37
N TYR A 42 12.90 14.31 4.91
CA TYR A 42 13.70 15.21 5.73
C TYR A 42 12.80 15.93 6.74
N ILE A 43 13.16 15.85 8.03
CA ILE A 43 12.33 16.37 9.12
C ILE A 43 12.90 17.69 9.68
N GLY A 44 14.23 17.80 9.78
CA GLY A 44 14.91 18.97 10.36
C GLY A 44 16.38 18.68 10.64
N GLN A 45 16.99 19.46 11.54
CA GLN A 45 18.39 19.29 11.96
C GLN A 45 18.47 18.83 13.42
N ASP A 46 19.51 18.07 13.76
CA ASP A 46 19.82 17.76 15.16
C ASP A 46 20.58 18.91 15.85
N ILE A 47 20.88 18.74 17.14
CA ILE A 47 21.64 19.73 17.93
C ILE A 47 23.07 19.98 17.42
N SER A 48 23.59 19.11 16.54
CA SER A 48 24.90 19.23 15.91
C SER A 48 24.80 19.89 14.52
N GLY A 49 23.59 20.25 14.07
CA GLY A 49 23.32 20.79 12.73
C GLY A 49 23.25 19.72 11.62
N SER A 50 23.28 18.43 11.98
CA SER A 50 23.20 17.33 11.00
C SER A 50 21.75 17.11 10.55
N PRO A 51 21.51 16.81 9.26
CA PRO A 51 20.15 16.58 8.77
C PRO A 51 19.57 15.28 9.32
N VAL A 52 18.35 15.34 9.85
CA VAL A 52 17.59 14.19 10.34
C VAL A 52 16.52 13.82 9.31
N SER A 53 16.53 12.57 8.88
CA SER A 53 15.54 11.99 7.96
C SER A 53 14.95 10.70 8.53
N VAL A 54 13.65 10.49 8.31
CA VAL A 54 12.91 9.35 8.84
C VAL A 54 12.25 8.59 7.69
N ASP A 55 12.32 7.26 7.74
CA ASP A 55 11.56 6.39 6.83
C ASP A 55 10.09 6.34 7.26
N VAL A 56 9.29 7.26 6.72
CA VAL A 56 7.84 7.28 6.95
C VAL A 56 7.12 6.12 6.27
N GLY A 57 7.76 5.51 5.27
CA GLY A 57 7.21 4.46 4.45
C GLY A 57 6.11 4.96 3.50
N MET A 58 5.77 4.13 2.52
CA MET A 58 4.61 4.34 1.65
C MET A 58 4.01 3.02 1.21
N CYS A 59 2.68 2.93 1.15
CA CYS A 59 1.99 1.77 0.62
C CYS A 59 1.96 1.82 -0.91
N ARG A 60 2.50 0.78 -1.55
CA ARG A 60 2.43 0.62 -3.01
C ARG A 60 1.83 -0.71 -3.38
N SER A 61 0.96 -0.67 -4.37
CA SER A 61 0.51 -1.83 -5.11
C SER A 61 1.59 -2.26 -6.12
N HIS A 62 2.68 -2.85 -5.64
CA HIS A 62 3.76 -3.36 -6.48
C HIS A 62 3.68 -4.88 -6.60
N CYS A 63 3.21 -5.34 -7.76
CA CYS A 63 3.41 -6.71 -8.16
C CYS A 63 4.73 -6.82 -8.90
N GLU A 64 5.76 -7.35 -8.25
CA GLU A 64 6.93 -7.78 -9.01
C GLU A 64 6.50 -9.01 -9.84
N PRO A 65 6.76 -9.04 -11.16
CA PRO A 65 6.79 -10.31 -11.86
C PRO A 65 7.69 -11.21 -11.02
N ALA A 66 7.27 -12.46 -10.75
CA ALA A 66 8.20 -13.41 -10.17
C ALA A 66 9.55 -13.24 -10.87
N PRO A 67 10.69 -13.19 -10.16
CA PRO A 67 11.94 -13.39 -10.85
C PRO A 67 11.68 -14.69 -11.60
N ARG A 68 11.66 -14.60 -12.94
CA ARG A 68 11.87 -15.80 -13.73
C ARG A 68 13.11 -16.37 -13.07
N SER A 69 13.01 -17.56 -12.51
CA SER A 69 14.18 -18.37 -12.32
C SER A 69 14.79 -18.40 -13.72
N PHE A 70 15.70 -17.47 -13.98
CA PHE A 70 16.64 -17.61 -15.05
C PHE A 70 17.34 -18.87 -14.60
N ALA A 71 16.89 -19.98 -15.19
CA ALA A 71 17.66 -21.19 -15.24
C ALA A 71 19.11 -20.74 -15.45
N GLU A 72 19.97 -21.26 -14.61
CA GLU A 72 21.40 -21.04 -14.62
C GLU A 72 21.92 -21.03 -16.06
N THR A 73 22.04 -19.85 -16.65
CA THR A 73 22.74 -19.65 -17.93
C THR A 73 23.58 -18.38 -17.90
N GLY A 74 23.51 -17.60 -16.80
CA GLY A 74 24.28 -16.38 -16.59
C GLY A 74 25.77 -16.58 -16.25
N GLN A 75 26.22 -17.82 -16.03
CA GLN A 75 27.66 -18.09 -15.85
C GLN A 75 28.41 -18.31 -17.18
N GLN A 76 27.72 -18.44 -18.31
CA GLN A 76 28.35 -18.76 -19.60
C GLN A 76 28.46 -17.59 -20.59
N GLU A 77 27.89 -16.42 -20.28
CA GLU A 77 27.96 -15.25 -21.17
C GLU A 77 29.12 -14.30 -20.84
N TYR A 78 29.61 -14.29 -19.61
CA TYR A 78 30.83 -13.55 -19.26
C TYR A 78 32.10 -14.15 -19.89
N SER A 79 32.09 -15.45 -20.21
CA SER A 79 33.27 -16.14 -20.75
C SER A 79 33.47 -15.96 -22.26
N LYS A 80 32.53 -15.30 -22.96
CA LYS A 80 32.60 -15.14 -24.42
C LYS A 80 33.27 -13.84 -24.85
N HIS A 81 33.44 -12.88 -23.95
CA HIS A 81 34.07 -11.60 -24.25
C HIS A 81 35.50 -11.59 -23.72
N SER A 82 36.46 -11.53 -24.62
CA SER A 82 37.89 -11.48 -24.27
C SER A 82 38.29 -10.14 -23.63
N SER A 83 37.44 -9.11 -23.77
CA SER A 83 37.69 -7.78 -23.23
C SER A 83 36.42 -7.05 -22.78
N MET A 84 36.54 -6.28 -21.69
CA MET A 84 35.52 -5.36 -21.20
C MET A 84 35.04 -4.33 -22.24
N LEU A 85 35.89 -3.96 -23.20
CA LEU A 85 35.51 -3.05 -24.28
C LEU A 85 34.56 -3.70 -25.28
N GLU A 86 34.65 -5.02 -25.47
CA GLU A 86 33.78 -5.79 -26.34
C GLU A 86 32.37 -5.92 -25.74
N PHE A 87 32.30 -6.14 -24.42
CA PHE A 87 31.05 -6.10 -23.64
C PHE A 87 30.34 -4.74 -23.71
N LEU A 88 31.10 -3.65 -23.58
CA LEU A 88 30.51 -2.31 -23.67
C LEU A 88 30.01 -2.00 -25.10
N ARG A 89 30.69 -2.51 -26.15
CA ARG A 89 30.22 -2.38 -27.55
C ARG A 89 28.96 -3.17 -27.82
N SER A 90 28.85 -4.41 -27.32
CA SER A 90 27.64 -5.23 -27.52
C SER A 90 26.42 -4.60 -26.84
N LYS A 91 26.58 -4.06 -25.61
CA LYS A 91 25.55 -3.26 -24.93
C LYS A 91 25.17 -1.98 -25.69
N LYS A 92 26.14 -1.30 -26.31
CA LYS A 92 25.90 -0.06 -27.08
C LYS A 92 25.16 -0.33 -28.40
N MET A 93 25.41 -1.46 -29.06
CA MET A 93 24.73 -1.83 -30.30
C MET A 93 23.29 -2.31 -30.06
N GLY A 94 23.03 -2.99 -28.94
CA GLY A 94 21.68 -3.45 -28.56
C GLY A 94 20.69 -2.32 -28.30
N ARG A 95 21.15 -1.16 -27.81
CA ARG A 95 20.28 0.02 -27.60
C ARG A 95 19.87 0.76 -28.87
N ARG A 96 20.58 0.58 -30.00
CA ARG A 96 20.26 1.28 -31.26
C ARG A 96 19.33 0.50 -32.20
N ARG A 97 18.90 -0.72 -31.85
CA ARG A 97 17.94 -1.54 -32.62
C ARG A 97 16.59 -1.76 -31.95
N ALA A 98 16.28 -1.05 -30.86
CA ALA A 98 14.94 -0.99 -30.31
C ALA A 98 14.18 0.24 -30.88
N ALA A 99 14.08 0.31 -32.20
CA ALA A 99 12.98 1.00 -32.85
C ALA A 99 11.90 -0.07 -33.06
N ALA A 100 10.74 0.15 -32.46
CA ALA A 100 9.67 -0.82 -32.28
C ALA A 100 9.17 -1.46 -33.59
N PRO A 101 8.88 -2.76 -33.58
CA PRO A 101 7.71 -3.31 -34.23
C PRO A 101 6.59 -3.48 -33.18
N GLU A 102 5.42 -2.95 -33.48
CA GLU A 102 4.17 -3.30 -32.79
C GLU A 102 3.98 -4.82 -32.82
N SER A 103 3.75 -5.41 -31.64
CA SER A 103 3.44 -6.83 -31.47
C SER A 103 2.63 -7.02 -30.18
N PRO A 104 1.72 -8.00 -30.14
CA PRO A 104 0.41 -7.90 -29.52
C PRO A 104 0.42 -8.05 -28.00
N GLU A 105 -0.65 -7.52 -27.42
CA GLU A 105 -1.05 -7.56 -26.02
C GLU A 105 -0.66 -8.88 -25.32
N LEU A 106 0.24 -8.78 -24.33
CA LEU A 106 0.57 -9.89 -23.43
C LEU A 106 -0.46 -9.91 -22.28
N PRO A 107 -1.07 -11.05 -21.96
CA PRO A 107 -2.11 -11.12 -20.94
C PRO A 107 -1.54 -11.10 -19.51
N ASP A 108 -2.33 -10.47 -18.62
CA ASP A 108 -2.29 -10.48 -17.17
C ASP A 108 -1.01 -9.96 -16.49
N GLN A 109 -0.94 -8.62 -16.36
CA GLN A 109 -0.29 -8.06 -15.18
C GLN A 109 -0.92 -8.71 -13.93
N PRO A 110 -0.11 -9.23 -12.99
CA PRO A 110 -0.62 -9.78 -11.73
C PRO A 110 -1.62 -8.79 -11.10
N PRO A 111 -2.77 -9.28 -10.60
CA PRO A 111 -3.80 -8.38 -10.12
C PRO A 111 -3.20 -7.56 -8.97
N LEU A 112 -3.34 -6.24 -9.10
CA LEU A 112 -3.25 -5.29 -8.00
C LEU A 112 -4.21 -5.73 -6.88
N CYS A 113 -4.34 -4.94 -5.80
CA CYS A 113 -5.49 -5.13 -4.91
C CYS A 113 -6.76 -5.34 -5.75
N GLY A 114 -7.62 -6.29 -5.35
CA GLY A 114 -8.76 -6.72 -6.15
C GLY A 114 -9.68 -5.57 -6.60
N PRO A 115 -10.62 -5.81 -7.53
CA PRO A 115 -11.59 -4.78 -7.91
C PRO A 115 -12.26 -4.19 -6.66
N ASN A 116 -12.34 -2.87 -6.58
CA ASN A 116 -12.85 -2.11 -5.43
C ASN A 116 -12.02 -2.20 -4.14
N MET A 117 -10.73 -2.50 -4.23
CA MET A 117 -9.79 -2.45 -3.11
C MET A 117 -8.72 -1.36 -3.32
N ALA A 118 -8.15 -0.85 -2.24
CA ALA A 118 -7.03 0.09 -2.22
C ALA A 118 -5.88 -0.46 -1.37
N CYS A 119 -4.63 -0.18 -1.76
CA CYS A 119 -3.47 -0.50 -0.92
C CYS A 119 -3.28 0.61 0.10
N GLU A 120 -3.71 0.37 1.33
CA GLU A 120 -3.76 1.35 2.41
C GLU A 120 -2.88 0.89 3.59
N PRO A 121 -2.43 1.82 4.44
CA PRO A 121 -1.77 1.48 5.71
C PRO A 121 -2.72 0.74 6.64
N THR A 122 -2.27 -0.35 7.25
CA THR A 122 -3.03 -1.08 8.28
C THR A 122 -2.90 -0.42 9.65
N GLY A 123 -1.75 0.19 9.91
CA GLY A 123 -1.42 0.85 11.17
C GLY A 123 -0.22 1.77 11.02
N MET A 124 -0.21 2.83 11.83
CA MET A 124 0.86 3.81 11.85
C MET A 124 1.43 3.92 13.27
N ARG A 125 2.74 4.07 13.41
CA ARG A 125 3.36 4.45 14.67
C ARG A 125 3.68 5.94 14.66
N VAL A 126 3.45 6.61 15.77
CA VAL A 126 3.85 8.00 15.97
C VAL A 126 5.25 8.00 16.59
N GLU A 127 6.21 8.53 15.85
CA GLU A 127 7.60 8.63 16.25
C GLU A 127 7.93 10.07 16.63
N ARG A 128 8.45 10.26 17.84
CA ARG A 128 8.85 11.57 18.35
C ARG A 128 10.35 11.78 18.11
N VAL A 129 10.66 12.65 17.16
CA VAL A 129 12.03 12.99 16.76
C VAL A 129 12.47 14.24 17.52
N LEU A 130 13.65 14.20 18.14
CA LEU A 130 14.24 15.36 18.81
C LEU A 130 15.11 16.15 17.81
N LEU A 131 14.69 17.37 17.50
CA LEU A 131 15.41 18.27 16.59
C LEU A 131 15.94 19.48 17.36
N PHE A 132 16.79 20.26 16.70
CA PHE A 132 17.29 21.52 17.24
C PHE A 132 16.16 22.52 17.52
N GLU A 133 15.16 22.60 16.64
CA GLU A 133 13.98 23.47 16.80
C GLU A 133 12.99 22.95 17.85
N GLY A 134 13.15 21.71 18.31
CA GLY A 134 12.30 21.06 19.30
C GLY A 134 11.86 19.65 18.89
N PRO A 135 11.09 18.97 19.75
CA PRO A 135 10.51 17.67 19.42
C PRO A 135 9.47 17.81 18.31
N ARG A 136 9.49 16.90 17.34
CA ARG A 136 8.50 16.80 16.27
C ARG A 136 7.98 15.38 16.16
N GLU A 137 6.68 15.24 16.02
CA GLU A 137 6.04 13.95 15.80
C GLU A 137 5.87 13.66 14.30
N VAL A 138 6.14 12.42 13.92
CA VAL A 138 6.05 11.93 12.55
C VAL A 138 5.29 10.61 12.56
N GLU A 139 4.35 10.45 11.62
CA GLU A 139 3.64 9.20 11.44
C GLU A 139 4.42 8.27 10.50
N VAL A 140 4.71 7.06 10.97
CA VAL A 140 5.44 6.05 10.22
C VAL A 140 4.53 4.86 9.97
N ILE A 141 4.34 4.51 8.70
CA ILE A 141 3.56 3.33 8.30
C ILE A 141 4.29 2.08 8.77
N GLN A 142 3.62 1.16 9.46
CA GLN A 142 4.21 -0.12 9.87
C GLN A 142 3.97 -1.22 8.83
N GLU A 143 2.73 -1.33 8.36
CA GLU A 143 2.29 -2.35 7.42
C GLU A 143 1.22 -1.82 6.46
N CYS A 144 1.06 -2.48 5.32
CA CYS A 144 0.08 -2.13 4.30
C CYS A 144 -0.77 -3.35 3.95
N HIS A 145 -2.04 -3.14 3.68
CA HIS A 145 -2.96 -4.19 3.23
C HIS A 145 -3.91 -3.69 2.14
N CYS A 146 -4.54 -4.63 1.43
CA CYS A 146 -5.60 -4.30 0.49
C CYS A 146 -6.91 -4.14 1.26
N GLU A 147 -7.38 -2.91 1.39
CA GLU A 147 -8.61 -2.55 2.10
C GLU A 147 -9.76 -2.30 1.13
N LEU A 148 -11.00 -2.61 1.52
CA LEU A 148 -12.19 -2.38 0.71
C LEU A 148 -12.48 -0.89 0.56
N ARG A 149 -12.72 -0.45 -0.68
CA ARG A 149 -13.24 0.90 -0.93
C ARG A 149 -14.73 0.94 -0.65
N LEU A 150 -15.07 1.65 0.43
CA LEU A 150 -16.46 1.87 0.82
C LEU A 150 -17.08 2.96 -0.06
N SER A 151 -18.28 2.67 -0.59
CA SER A 151 -19.07 3.63 -1.37
C SER A 151 -19.81 4.63 -0.50
N GLU A 152 -20.12 4.24 0.74
CA GLU A 152 -20.82 5.07 1.72
C GLU A 152 -19.84 5.85 2.59
N CYS A 153 -20.26 7.04 3.00
CA CYS A 153 -19.48 7.88 3.92
C CYS A 153 -19.71 7.41 5.37
N ILE A 154 -18.73 6.69 5.90
CA ILE A 154 -18.77 6.16 7.27
C ILE A 154 -17.43 6.40 7.97
N ARG A 155 -17.46 6.43 9.31
CA ARG A 155 -16.24 6.39 10.12
C ARG A 155 -15.57 5.03 9.90
N VAL A 156 -14.28 5.06 9.62
CA VAL A 156 -13.41 3.88 9.53
C VAL A 156 -12.37 3.92 10.65
N PRO A 157 -11.93 2.76 11.19
CA PRO A 157 -10.84 2.73 12.15
C PRO A 157 -9.52 3.21 11.52
N ALA A 158 -8.73 3.94 12.29
CA ALA A 158 -7.38 4.34 11.92
C ALA A 158 -6.49 4.19 13.16
N LEU A 159 -5.77 3.07 13.25
CA LEU A 159 -4.97 2.73 14.42
C LEU A 159 -3.63 3.48 14.41
N ARG A 160 -3.33 4.16 15.51
CA ARG A 160 -2.05 4.80 15.78
C ARG A 160 -1.43 4.25 17.05
N THR A 161 -0.16 3.88 16.97
CA THR A 161 0.66 3.44 18.10
C THR A 161 1.52 4.59 18.60
N TYR A 162 1.29 5.04 19.83
CA TYR A 162 2.06 6.10 20.50
C TYR A 162 3.08 5.48 21.46
N ASN A 163 4.19 6.19 21.69
CA ASN A 163 5.25 5.81 22.64
C ASN A 163 5.78 4.37 22.43
N SER A 164 5.88 3.95 21.16
CA SER A 164 6.36 2.62 20.74
C SER A 164 7.69 2.27 21.43
N GLU A 165 7.85 1.01 21.82
CA GLU A 165 9.06 0.48 22.48
C GLU A 165 9.32 1.08 23.88
N THR A 166 8.28 1.59 24.53
CA THR A 166 8.35 2.09 25.92
C THR A 166 7.25 1.48 26.79
N PRO A 167 7.34 1.55 28.12
CA PRO A 167 6.26 1.10 29.02
C PRO A 167 4.94 1.84 28.84
N TYR A 168 4.94 2.99 28.15
CA TYR A 168 3.75 3.81 27.89
C TYR A 168 3.16 3.56 26.49
N GLU A 169 3.59 2.50 25.80
CA GLU A 169 3.09 2.15 24.47
C GLU A 169 1.57 1.97 24.51
N THR A 170 0.88 2.75 23.68
CA THR A 170 -0.59 2.77 23.64
C THR A 170 -1.06 2.81 22.19
N VAL A 171 -2.00 1.94 21.84
CA VAL A 171 -2.64 1.93 20.53
C VAL A 171 -4.02 2.58 20.63
N ILE A 172 -4.27 3.58 19.79
CA ILE A 172 -5.52 4.34 19.77
C ILE A 172 -6.13 4.29 18.38
N ASP A 173 -7.43 4.01 18.31
CA ASP A 173 -8.23 4.31 17.12
C ASP A 173 -8.52 5.81 17.07
N VAL A 174 -7.75 6.55 16.27
CA VAL A 174 -8.03 7.96 16.04
C VAL A 174 -9.21 8.18 15.12
N GLY A 175 -9.64 7.14 14.39
CA GLY A 175 -10.70 7.21 13.41
C GLY A 175 -10.34 8.04 12.17
N GLY A 176 -10.92 7.64 11.05
CA GLY A 176 -10.91 8.38 9.79
C GLY A 176 -12.29 8.33 9.15
N CYS A 177 -12.41 8.99 8.01
CA CYS A 177 -13.61 8.92 7.17
C CYS A 177 -13.28 8.14 5.90
N SER A 178 -14.20 7.27 5.46
CA SER A 178 -14.03 6.51 4.24
C SER A 178 -13.78 7.43 3.04
N GLN A 179 -12.89 7.03 2.13
CA GLN A 179 -12.69 7.74 0.86
C GLN A 179 -13.82 7.41 -0.12
N SER A 180 -15.06 7.77 0.21
CA SER A 180 -16.19 7.60 -0.71
C SER A 180 -16.18 8.72 -1.75
N LYS A 181 -16.14 8.36 -3.04
CA LYS A 181 -16.51 9.24 -4.17
C LYS A 181 -18.00 9.17 -4.51
N GLY A 182 -18.80 8.54 -3.64
CA GLY A 182 -20.20 8.17 -3.91
C GLY A 182 -21.22 9.31 -3.86
N GLY A 183 -20.79 10.57 -3.66
CA GLY A 183 -21.67 11.74 -3.73
C GLY A 183 -21.75 12.32 -5.15
N PRO A 184 -22.75 13.18 -5.44
CA PRO A 184 -22.73 14.01 -6.65
C PRO A 184 -21.41 14.81 -6.74
N GLU A 185 -21.04 15.27 -7.93
CA GLU A 185 -19.78 16.01 -8.14
C GLU A 185 -19.59 17.11 -7.09
N GLY A 186 -18.45 17.10 -6.39
CA GLY A 186 -18.12 18.11 -5.38
C GLY A 186 -18.43 17.77 -3.93
N PHE A 187 -18.76 16.52 -3.57
CA PHE A 187 -18.90 16.10 -2.16
C PHE A 187 -17.73 15.21 -1.71
N SER A 188 -17.26 15.43 -0.48
CA SER A 188 -16.26 14.59 0.19
C SER A 188 -16.74 14.13 1.56
N CYS A 189 -16.36 12.92 1.95
CA CYS A 189 -16.65 12.40 3.28
C CYS A 189 -15.67 13.00 4.28
N LEU A 190 -16.18 13.83 5.19
CA LEU A 190 -15.36 14.60 6.14
C LEU A 190 -15.77 14.33 7.59
N PRO A 191 -14.82 14.42 8.54
CA PRO A 191 -15.13 14.29 9.96
C PRO A 191 -15.95 15.50 10.43
N ILE A 192 -17.04 15.24 11.14
CA ILE A 192 -17.96 16.29 11.65
C ILE A 192 -18.01 16.37 13.17
N ARG A 193 -17.58 15.30 13.86
CA ARG A 193 -17.53 15.24 15.32
C ARG A 193 -16.25 14.57 15.77
N PHE A 194 -15.73 15.08 16.87
CA PHE A 194 -14.50 14.63 17.50
C PHE A 194 -14.75 14.40 18.98
N ASP A 195 -14.02 13.45 19.52
CA ASP A 195 -13.81 13.22 20.95
C ASP A 195 -12.31 13.26 21.23
N SER A 196 -11.87 12.94 22.43
CA SER A 196 -10.47 12.88 22.81
C SER A 196 -10.12 11.63 23.59
N ALA A 197 -9.02 10.99 23.23
CA ALA A 197 -8.40 9.91 24.00
C ALA A 197 -7.16 10.43 24.73
N LEU A 198 -6.95 9.98 25.96
CA LEU A 198 -5.80 10.34 26.77
C LEU A 198 -4.68 9.31 26.59
N VAL A 199 -3.50 9.77 26.15
CA VAL A 199 -2.28 8.97 26.02
C VAL A 199 -1.37 9.29 27.19
N GLU A 200 -1.04 8.31 28.02
CA GLU A 200 -0.03 8.50 29.05
C GLU A 200 1.36 8.63 28.41
N ASN A 201 2.16 9.55 28.94
CA ASN A 201 3.53 9.75 28.49
C ASN A 201 4.43 10.04 29.70
N PRO A 202 5.77 9.99 29.53
CA PRO A 202 6.69 10.33 30.63
C PRO A 202 6.48 11.73 31.22
N ASN A 203 5.78 12.63 30.52
CA ASN A 203 5.49 14.01 30.92
C ASN A 203 4.05 14.20 31.44
N LYS A 204 3.39 13.14 31.92
CA LYS A 204 1.98 13.00 32.35
C LYS A 204 1.09 12.37 31.28
N SER A 205 0.52 13.16 30.38
CA SER A 205 -0.43 12.67 29.38
C SER A 205 -0.72 13.69 28.28
N ASP A 206 -0.99 13.21 27.08
CA ASP A 206 -1.44 14.01 25.92
C ASP A 206 -2.90 13.69 25.57
N LEU A 207 -3.65 14.68 25.10
CA LEU A 207 -5.02 14.53 24.61
C LEU A 207 -5.00 14.43 23.08
N ILE A 208 -5.35 13.25 22.56
CA ILE A 208 -5.38 12.96 21.14
C ILE A 208 -6.82 13.07 20.62
N PRO A 209 -7.10 13.93 19.62
CA PRO A 209 -8.42 14.00 19.03
C PRO A 209 -8.76 12.73 18.25
N THR A 210 -9.97 12.20 18.44
CA THR A 210 -10.48 11.01 17.77
C THR A 210 -11.77 11.33 17.02
N VAL A 211 -11.87 10.94 15.75
CA VAL A 211 -13.06 11.14 14.91
C VAL A 211 -14.17 10.21 15.38
N THR A 212 -15.35 10.75 15.69
CA THR A 212 -16.52 9.95 16.11
C THR A 212 -17.61 9.84 15.07
N ALA A 213 -17.72 10.80 14.15
CA ALA A 213 -18.71 10.78 13.07
C ALA A 213 -18.19 11.45 11.79
N CYS A 214 -18.62 10.91 10.65
CA CYS A 214 -18.31 11.40 9.32
C CYS A 214 -19.61 11.71 8.57
N GLU A 215 -19.57 12.69 7.66
CA GLU A 215 -20.71 13.07 6.82
C GLU A 215 -20.22 13.54 5.45
N LEU A 216 -21.04 13.34 4.42
CA LEU A 216 -20.80 13.92 3.09
C LEU A 216 -21.08 15.42 3.15
N LYS A 217 -20.04 16.21 2.87
CA LYS A 217 -20.15 17.66 2.76
C LYS A 217 -19.60 18.13 1.42
N GLU A 218 -20.10 19.28 0.97
CA GLU A 218 -19.54 19.95 -0.21
C GLU A 218 -18.07 20.28 0.03
N SER A 219 -17.24 20.03 -0.97
CA SER A 219 -15.82 20.33 -0.92
C SER A 219 -15.62 21.85 -0.92
N CYS A 220 -15.25 22.41 0.22
CA CYS A 220 -14.87 23.82 0.31
C CYS A 220 -13.55 24.04 -0.46
N TYR A 221 -13.52 25.00 -1.40
CA TYR A 221 -12.28 25.45 -2.01
C TYR A 221 -11.69 26.63 -1.21
N ARG A 222 -10.38 26.61 -0.99
CA ARG A 222 -9.67 27.71 -0.33
C ARG A 222 -9.58 28.89 -1.30
N ILE A 223 -10.19 30.02 -0.95
CA ILE A 223 -10.05 31.28 -1.70
C ILE A 223 -8.71 31.93 -1.31
N PRO A 224 -7.83 32.29 -2.25
CA PRO A 224 -6.65 33.10 -1.93
C PRO A 224 -7.09 34.49 -1.51
N PHE A 225 -6.69 34.92 -0.31
CA PHE A 225 -6.91 36.29 0.15
C PHE A 225 -5.96 37.22 -0.62
N ILE A 226 -6.50 38.17 -1.39
CA ILE A 226 -5.74 39.21 -2.07
C ILE A 226 -6.06 40.54 -1.37
N GLU A 227 -5.04 41.11 -0.74
CA GLU A 227 -5.11 42.45 -0.15
C GLU A 227 -4.63 43.46 -1.20
N TYR A 228 -5.51 44.36 -1.64
CA TYR A 228 -5.16 45.45 -2.54
C TYR A 228 -4.74 46.66 -1.69
N TYR A 229 -3.46 46.98 -1.71
CA TYR A 229 -2.95 48.24 -1.18
C TYR A 229 -3.06 49.31 -2.27
N TYR A 230 -3.83 50.36 -2.02
CA TYR A 230 -3.81 51.56 -2.84
C TYR A 230 -2.73 52.49 -2.30
N GLU A 231 -1.68 52.77 -3.09
CA GLU A 231 -0.74 53.84 -2.77
C GLU A 231 -1.45 55.19 -2.97
N THR A 232 -1.50 55.99 -1.90
CA THR A 232 -1.97 57.39 -1.91
C THR A 232 -0.84 58.36 -2.17
#